data_AF-A0A5E6M8K3-F1
#
_entry.id   AF-A0A5E6M8K3-F1
#
_cell.length_a   1.000
_cell.length_b   1.000
_cell.length_c   1.000
_cell.angle_alpha   90.00
_cell.angle_beta   90.00
_cell.angle_gamma   90.00
#
_symmetry.space_group_name_H-M   'P 1'
#
loop_
_entity.id
_entity.type
_entity.pdbx_description
1 polymer ?
#
loop_
_entity_poly.entity_id
_entity_poly.type
_entity_poly.pdbx_seq_one_letter_code
_entity_poly.pdbx_strand_id
1 'polypeptide(L)'
;MSDLIDPDAEVKPRSRPAASPSNADIPHPSPKTASGRVQRGKCPNVGECSLGGTYVEVPQGASFVCPECGSELLSARRRRAGSRRKLLFLFLLVAGLCLLGVGSFLTLGPFLAGLFGPKSPLDKGSSTAGTDGPPLLEKREEPPLEKKPTLADAEAALRKELPRGITLVSLKPNQEQKGADGSWNLAYDATVVAENDQYWVPIADLDAANLRKRLSEIPSPERSWARRHLKDLILTQDQAPGQEYLFHRKKPLASLTPGTPFPFAWKAVATPREDGSWKFVPASPLPFAAPAPSEGGTDMRVVLRSSPEVEQAQSLEEQRWDRFVQHLKEIERRARQQYREVMNNAPSYVRKPDVFRAGSGGPTTMGEGAGIGAAGGALGGAMFGGGEGAAIGAGVGMLLGALGGGVYSHQKQQKQYEAALAERHSYERQASSAERNTREQLLSQYEQDLQDQAQQRLTLLAGGSSGAANPAPYGGNLNNPGGGSSAMPRYPSDGSGPPPMPPLPTQEPYGSSSPAGPPAAPAYPDGPPPPFAGNSPYPPADSDGPPPPPPPPPPY
;
A
#
# COMPACT_ATOMS: atom_id res chain seq x y z
N MET A 1 15.43 1.35 52.45
CA MET A 1 14.19 1.34 53.25
C MET A 1 13.07 1.23 52.23
N SER A 2 12.96 0.12 51.49
CA SER A 2 12.69 -1.25 51.95
C SER A 2 11.37 -1.30 52.69
N ASP A 3 10.32 -1.73 51.99
CA ASP A 3 9.37 -2.77 52.38
C ASP A 3 8.46 -3.06 51.15
N LEU A 4 8.65 -4.18 50.44
CA LEU A 4 8.18 -5.55 50.72
C LEU A 4 6.64 -5.64 50.81
N ILE A 5 5.99 -5.97 49.68
CA ILE A 5 4.71 -6.69 49.64
C ILE A 5 4.85 -7.79 48.60
N ASP A 6 4.79 -9.03 49.10
CA ASP A 6 4.89 -10.30 48.38
C ASP A 6 3.54 -10.64 47.67
N PRO A 7 3.57 -11.42 46.58
CA PRO A 7 2.41 -11.80 45.78
C PRO A 7 1.93 -13.21 46.09
N ASP A 8 0.64 -13.40 46.35
CA ASP A 8 0.02 -14.73 46.31
C ASP A 8 -1.45 -14.62 45.89
N ALA A 9 -1.74 -14.98 44.63
CA ALA A 9 -3.08 -15.30 44.16
C ALA A 9 -3.03 -16.63 43.41
N GLU A 10 -3.43 -17.67 44.15
CA GLU A 10 -3.70 -19.05 43.75
C GLU A 10 -4.28 -19.20 42.34
N VAL A 11 -3.51 -19.80 41.43
CA VAL A 11 -4.04 -20.44 40.21
C VAL A 11 -4.03 -21.96 40.40
N LYS A 12 -5.24 -22.46 40.59
CA LYS A 12 -5.69 -23.86 40.67
C LYS A 12 -5.01 -24.79 39.63
N PRO A 13 -4.39 -25.91 40.02
CA PRO A 13 -3.82 -26.87 39.08
C PRO A 13 -4.92 -27.71 38.42
N ARG A 14 -4.96 -27.69 37.08
CA ARG A 14 -5.82 -28.55 36.26
C ARG A 14 -5.22 -29.97 36.21
N SER A 15 -6.07 -30.92 36.54
CA SER A 15 -5.81 -32.36 36.68
C SER A 15 -5.28 -33.05 35.42
N ARG A 16 -4.28 -33.91 35.66
CA ARG A 16 -3.71 -35.08 34.96
C ARG A 16 -4.20 -35.48 33.53
N PRO A 17 -3.27 -35.90 32.65
CA PRO A 17 -3.57 -36.61 31.42
C PRO A 17 -3.92 -38.09 31.66
N ALA A 18 -4.81 -38.61 30.82
CA ALA A 18 -5.24 -40.00 30.79
C ALA A 18 -4.10 -40.95 30.40
N ALA A 19 -4.11 -42.11 31.05
CA ALA A 19 -3.16 -43.19 30.88
C ALA A 19 -3.20 -43.83 29.49
N SER A 20 -2.02 -44.19 29.00
CA SER A 20 -1.79 -45.05 27.84
C SER A 20 -2.46 -46.43 28.01
N PRO A 21 -3.26 -46.89 27.05
CA PRO A 21 -3.53 -48.31 26.91
C PRO A 21 -2.33 -49.01 26.24
N SER A 22 -1.91 -50.08 26.89
CA SER A 22 -0.89 -51.05 26.52
C SER A 22 -1.13 -51.73 25.17
N ASN A 23 -0.01 -52.05 24.51
CA ASN A 23 0.18 -53.00 23.42
C ASN A 23 -0.92 -54.06 23.28
N ALA A 24 -1.58 -54.05 22.12
CA ALA A 24 -2.19 -55.22 21.51
C ALA A 24 -1.65 -55.33 20.08
N ASP A 25 -1.04 -56.48 19.82
CA ASP A 25 -0.42 -56.86 18.55
C ASP A 25 -1.41 -56.76 17.37
N ILE A 26 -1.09 -55.89 16.41
CA ILE A 26 -1.75 -55.86 15.10
C ILE A 26 -0.80 -56.53 14.10
N PRO A 27 -1.21 -57.60 13.41
CA PRO A 27 -0.34 -58.31 12.47
C PRO A 27 0.03 -57.42 11.28
N HIS A 28 1.34 -57.27 11.05
CA HIS A 28 1.90 -56.62 9.88
C HIS A 28 1.48 -57.34 8.59
N PRO A 29 0.77 -56.69 7.65
CA PRO A 29 0.69 -57.19 6.29
C PRO A 29 2.06 -57.01 5.62
N SER A 30 2.63 -58.11 5.15
CA SER A 30 3.88 -58.12 4.40
C SER A 30 3.81 -57.18 3.20
N PRO A 31 4.82 -56.31 2.97
CA PRO A 31 4.77 -55.34 1.88
C PRO A 31 4.97 -56.07 0.55
N LYS A 32 3.88 -56.22 -0.21
CA LYS A 32 3.96 -56.43 -1.66
C LYS A 32 4.61 -55.18 -2.26
N THR A 33 5.74 -55.39 -2.94
CA THR A 33 6.53 -54.42 -3.70
C THR A 33 5.70 -53.78 -4.82
N ALA A 34 4.85 -52.82 -4.46
CA ALA A 34 4.29 -51.88 -5.40
C ALA A 34 5.36 -50.81 -5.68
N SER A 35 5.81 -50.72 -6.92
CA SER A 35 6.62 -49.62 -7.47
C SER A 35 5.83 -48.31 -7.33
N GLY A 36 5.86 -47.74 -6.13
CA GLY A 36 5.14 -46.52 -5.77
C GLY A 36 5.82 -45.34 -6.45
N ARG A 37 5.07 -44.61 -7.27
CA ARG A 37 5.53 -43.34 -7.82
C ARG A 37 5.88 -42.39 -6.67
N VAL A 38 7.04 -41.77 -6.74
CA VAL A 38 7.50 -40.78 -5.75
C VAL A 38 7.13 -39.38 -6.24
N GLN A 39 6.56 -38.55 -5.38
CA GLN A 39 6.29 -37.13 -5.65
C GLN A 39 7.42 -36.27 -5.07
N ARG A 40 7.90 -35.29 -5.84
CA ARG A 40 8.95 -34.35 -5.41
C ARG A 40 8.36 -32.99 -5.09
N GLY A 41 8.67 -32.45 -3.92
CA GLY A 41 8.25 -31.10 -3.49
C GLY A 41 9.39 -30.31 -2.88
N LYS A 42 9.34 -28.97 -2.94
CA LYS A 42 10.35 -28.07 -2.39
C LYS A 42 9.87 -27.49 -1.05
N CYS A 43 10.71 -27.54 -0.01
CA CYS A 43 10.35 -26.95 1.29
C CYS A 43 10.40 -25.41 1.21
N PRO A 44 9.34 -24.68 1.64
CA PRO A 44 9.28 -23.22 1.54
C PRO A 44 10.13 -22.48 2.60
N ASN A 45 10.46 -23.13 3.72
CA ASN A 45 11.11 -22.48 4.87
C ASN A 45 12.64 -22.38 4.71
N VAL A 46 13.10 -21.55 3.78
CA VAL A 46 14.53 -21.29 3.56
C VAL A 46 15.11 -20.53 4.76
N GLY A 47 16.11 -21.11 5.44
CA GLY A 47 16.81 -20.51 6.58
C GLY A 47 16.32 -20.98 7.96
N GLU A 48 15.08 -21.43 8.08
CA GLU A 48 14.51 -21.95 9.33
C GLU A 48 14.46 -23.49 9.39
N CYS A 49 14.61 -24.16 8.24
CA CYS A 49 14.64 -25.62 8.11
C CYS A 49 15.90 -26.05 7.36
N SER A 50 16.55 -27.14 7.79
CA SER A 50 17.75 -27.66 7.13
C SER A 50 17.47 -28.09 5.68
N LEU A 51 16.24 -28.54 5.41
CA LEU A 51 15.71 -28.86 4.08
C LEU A 51 15.07 -27.67 3.38
N GLY A 52 15.16 -26.46 3.95
CA GLY A 52 14.62 -25.22 3.40
C GLY A 52 15.16 -24.95 2.00
N GLY A 53 14.30 -25.02 1.00
CA GLY A 53 14.67 -24.82 -0.39
C GLY A 53 15.28 -26.04 -1.09
N THR A 54 15.43 -27.19 -0.43
CA THR A 54 15.80 -28.46 -1.08
C THR A 54 14.57 -29.23 -1.53
N TYR A 55 14.75 -30.17 -2.46
CA TYR A 55 13.67 -31.03 -2.94
C TYR A 55 13.60 -32.28 -2.06
N VAL A 56 12.42 -32.54 -1.50
CA VAL A 56 12.12 -33.73 -0.70
C VAL A 56 11.26 -34.67 -1.52
N GLU A 57 11.62 -35.95 -1.49
CA GLU A 57 10.89 -37.04 -2.12
C GLU A 57 9.91 -37.65 -1.12
N VAL A 58 8.61 -37.62 -1.47
CA VAL A 58 7.54 -38.17 -0.64
C VAL A 58 6.86 -39.30 -1.42
N PRO A 59 6.72 -40.50 -0.84
CA PRO A 59 5.97 -41.60 -1.45
C PRO A 59 4.53 -41.17 -1.74
N GLN A 60 4.01 -41.51 -2.93
CA GLN A 60 2.62 -41.16 -3.28
C GLN A 60 1.65 -41.88 -2.33
N GLY A 61 0.89 -41.09 -1.56
CA GLY A 61 -0.02 -41.57 -0.51
C GLY A 61 0.37 -41.14 0.90
N ALA A 62 1.62 -40.72 1.13
CA ALA A 62 2.03 -40.04 2.36
C ALA A 62 1.67 -38.55 2.31
N SER A 63 1.49 -37.94 3.49
CA SER A 63 1.22 -36.50 3.61
C SER A 63 2.35 -35.69 2.99
N PHE A 64 2.01 -34.74 2.10
CA PHE A 64 2.98 -33.95 1.32
C PHE A 64 3.60 -32.81 2.14
N VAL A 65 4.30 -33.18 3.21
CA VAL A 65 4.79 -32.29 4.26
C VAL A 65 6.29 -32.54 4.47
N CYS A 66 7.05 -31.48 4.76
CA CYS A 66 8.48 -31.58 5.04
C CYS A 66 8.69 -32.38 6.34
N PRO A 67 9.54 -33.42 6.35
CA PRO A 67 9.72 -34.28 7.51
C PRO A 67 10.36 -33.56 8.70
N GLU A 68 11.10 -32.48 8.48
CA GLU A 68 11.79 -31.77 9.57
C GLU A 68 10.94 -30.66 10.20
N CYS A 69 10.36 -29.78 9.39
CA CYS A 69 9.65 -28.60 9.91
C CYS A 69 8.12 -28.73 9.87
N GLY A 70 7.57 -29.81 9.30
CA GLY A 70 6.12 -29.99 9.23
C GLY A 70 5.39 -29.04 8.27
N SER A 71 6.10 -28.24 7.46
CA SER A 71 5.48 -27.35 6.47
C SER A 71 5.08 -28.10 5.20
N GLU A 72 3.93 -27.77 4.61
CA GLU A 72 3.53 -28.33 3.31
C GLU A 72 4.58 -28.08 2.22
N LEU A 73 4.93 -29.14 1.48
CA LEU A 73 5.89 -29.03 0.39
C LEU A 73 5.22 -28.39 -0.83
N LEU A 74 5.93 -27.48 -1.51
CA LEU A 74 5.46 -26.92 -2.77
C LEU A 74 5.71 -27.93 -3.90
N SER A 75 4.64 -28.38 -4.56
CA SER A 75 4.77 -29.35 -5.67
C SER A 75 5.74 -28.81 -6.73
N ALA A 76 6.76 -29.61 -7.06
CA ALA A 76 7.71 -29.24 -8.10
C ALA A 76 6.98 -29.31 -9.45
N ARG A 77 6.37 -28.19 -9.87
CA ARG A 77 5.69 -28.07 -11.15
C ARG A 77 6.73 -28.42 -12.21
N ARG A 78 6.66 -29.65 -12.78
CA ARG A 78 7.52 -30.09 -13.89
C ARG A 78 7.39 -29.01 -14.96
N ARG A 79 8.39 -28.13 -15.06
CA ARG A 79 8.49 -27.19 -16.17
C ARG A 79 8.62 -28.07 -17.41
N ARG A 80 7.52 -28.27 -18.13
CA ARG A 80 7.52 -28.98 -19.41
C ARG A 80 8.64 -28.34 -20.24
N ALA A 81 9.61 -29.14 -20.66
CA ALA A 81 10.80 -28.73 -21.40
C ALA A 81 10.48 -28.18 -22.83
N GLY A 82 9.26 -27.71 -23.08
CA GLY A 82 8.79 -27.20 -24.38
C GLY A 82 9.02 -25.71 -24.61
N SER A 83 9.52 -24.94 -23.64
CA SER A 83 9.68 -23.48 -23.78
C SER A 83 11.04 -23.05 -24.35
N ARG A 84 12.09 -23.88 -24.29
CA ARG A 84 13.43 -23.50 -24.76
C ARG A 84 13.49 -23.22 -26.27
N ARG A 85 12.73 -23.95 -27.10
CA ARG A 85 12.68 -23.67 -28.56
C ARG A 85 12.05 -22.32 -28.89
N LYS A 86 11.00 -21.90 -28.16
CA LYS A 86 10.36 -20.60 -28.38
C LYS A 86 11.26 -19.45 -27.95
N LEU A 87 12.01 -19.60 -26.85
CA LEU A 87 12.94 -18.57 -26.39
C LEU A 87 14.13 -18.40 -27.34
N LEU A 88 14.65 -19.51 -27.90
CA LEU A 88 15.74 -19.50 -28.87
C LEU A 88 15.31 -18.85 -30.20
N PHE A 89 14.08 -19.13 -30.65
CA PHE A 89 13.48 -18.44 -31.81
C PHE A 89 13.34 -16.94 -31.59
N LEU A 90 12.89 -16.52 -30.40
CA LEU A 90 12.72 -15.10 -30.08
C LEU A 90 14.07 -14.38 -30.00
N PHE A 91 15.11 -15.03 -29.45
CA PHE A 91 16.48 -14.50 -29.45
C PHE A 91 17.05 -14.33 -30.86
N LEU A 92 16.84 -15.31 -31.75
CA LEU A 92 17.29 -15.21 -33.14
C LEU A 92 16.55 -14.11 -33.91
N LEU A 93 15.26 -13.90 -33.64
CA LEU A 93 14.46 -12.86 -34.26
C LEU A 93 14.92 -11.46 -33.81
N VAL A 94 15.16 -11.27 -32.50
CA VAL A 94 15.70 -10.02 -31.96
C VAL A 94 17.11 -9.74 -32.49
N ALA A 95 17.98 -10.75 -32.54
CA ALA A 95 19.31 -10.61 -33.12
C ALA A 95 19.26 -10.21 -34.61
N GLY A 96 18.34 -10.80 -35.38
CA GLY A 96 18.09 -10.43 -36.78
C GLY A 96 17.62 -8.99 -36.95
N LEU A 97 16.69 -8.53 -36.10
CA LEU A 97 16.22 -7.14 -36.10
C LEU A 97 17.33 -6.15 -35.72
N CYS A 98 18.18 -6.49 -34.75
CA CYS A 98 19.32 -5.64 -34.38
C CYS A 98 20.33 -5.53 -35.53
N LEU A 99 20.64 -6.62 -36.23
CA LEU A 99 21.53 -6.60 -37.39
C LEU A 99 20.96 -5.78 -38.55
N LEU A 100 19.65 -5.86 -38.80
CA LEU A 100 18.96 -5.01 -39.78
C LEU A 100 18.99 -3.52 -39.36
N GLY A 101 18.77 -3.23 -38.08
CA GLY A 101 18.83 -1.87 -37.55
C GLY A 101 20.22 -1.23 -37.66
N VAL A 102 21.28 -1.98 -37.34
CA VAL A 102 22.68 -1.50 -37.50
C VAL A 102 23.02 -1.30 -38.98
N GLY A 103 22.55 -2.17 -39.87
CA GLY A 103 22.72 -2.01 -41.32
C GLY A 103 22.02 -0.75 -41.87
N SER A 104 20.80 -0.46 -41.41
CA SER A 104 20.11 0.79 -41.76
C SER A 104 20.81 2.02 -41.17
N PHE A 105 21.36 1.93 -39.95
CA PHE A 105 22.04 3.06 -39.32
C PHE A 105 23.37 3.40 -40.02
N LEU A 106 24.11 2.40 -40.51
CA LEU A 106 25.36 2.63 -41.25
C LEU A 106 25.13 3.17 -42.68
N THR A 107 24.01 2.83 -43.31
CA THR A 107 23.68 3.30 -44.66
C THR A 107 23.00 4.67 -44.67
N LEU A 108 22.19 5.01 -43.67
CA LEU A 108 21.50 6.31 -43.56
C LEU A 108 22.21 7.33 -42.64
N GLY A 109 23.12 6.88 -41.76
CA GLY A 109 23.88 7.73 -40.84
C GLY A 109 24.63 8.90 -41.51
N PRO A 110 25.30 8.70 -42.67
CA PRO A 110 25.99 9.80 -43.35
C PRO A 110 25.02 10.87 -43.90
N PHE A 111 23.77 10.50 -44.20
CA PHE A 111 22.77 11.40 -44.77
C PHE A 111 22.07 12.24 -43.70
N LEU A 112 21.87 11.69 -42.50
CA LEU A 112 21.29 12.40 -41.36
C LEU A 112 22.27 13.33 -40.64
N ALA A 113 23.58 13.02 -40.65
CA ALA A 113 24.62 13.91 -40.13
C ALA A 113 24.73 15.24 -40.90
N GLY A 114 24.29 15.28 -42.17
CA GLY A 114 24.24 16.52 -42.96
C GLY A 114 23.06 17.46 -42.61
N LEU A 115 21.99 16.94 -42.00
CA LEU A 115 20.79 17.73 -41.67
C LEU A 115 20.82 18.33 -40.25
N PHE A 116 21.68 17.81 -39.36
CA PHE A 116 21.78 18.25 -37.96
C PHE A 116 23.21 18.55 -37.52
N GLY A 117 24.07 18.96 -38.46
CA GLY A 117 25.39 19.49 -38.13
C GLY A 117 25.26 20.67 -37.14
N PRO A 118 26.04 20.70 -36.05
CA PRO A 118 26.01 21.79 -35.09
C PRO A 118 26.31 23.10 -35.83
N LYS A 119 25.36 24.02 -35.80
CA LYS A 119 25.61 25.42 -36.17
C LYS A 119 26.69 25.94 -35.23
N SER A 120 27.92 25.99 -35.72
CA SER A 120 29.01 26.72 -35.09
C SER A 120 28.48 28.14 -34.80
N PRO A 121 28.60 28.65 -33.56
CA PRO A 121 28.30 30.04 -33.31
C PRO A 121 29.19 30.88 -34.20
N LEU A 122 28.53 31.61 -35.09
CA LEU A 122 29.09 32.56 -36.02
C LEU A 122 29.85 33.61 -35.21
N ASP A 123 31.18 33.57 -35.26
CA ASP A 123 32.04 34.66 -34.85
C ASP A 123 31.63 35.91 -35.64
N LYS A 124 30.94 36.81 -34.95
CA LYS A 124 30.76 38.19 -35.40
C LYS A 124 32.12 38.86 -35.29
N GLY A 125 32.86 38.83 -36.39
CA GLY A 125 33.87 39.82 -36.68
C GLY A 125 33.21 41.20 -36.70
N SER A 126 33.38 41.97 -35.63
CA SER A 126 33.26 43.41 -35.68
C SER A 126 34.60 43.98 -36.10
N SER A 127 34.63 44.49 -37.33
CA SER A 127 35.72 45.23 -37.93
C SER A 127 36.12 46.42 -37.04
N THR A 128 37.32 46.38 -36.49
CA THR A 128 38.05 47.57 -36.05
C THR A 128 38.73 48.17 -37.28
N ALA A 129 38.06 49.12 -37.93
CA ALA A 129 38.71 50.10 -38.78
C ALA A 129 39.20 51.24 -37.88
N GLY A 130 40.45 51.65 -38.12
CA GLY A 130 41.23 52.50 -37.24
C GLY A 130 40.59 53.84 -36.88
N THR A 131 40.86 54.26 -35.67
CA THR A 131 40.88 55.67 -35.31
C THR A 131 41.97 55.82 -34.27
N ASP A 132 43.06 56.45 -34.68
CA ASP A 132 44.19 56.84 -33.85
C ASP A 132 43.70 57.69 -32.68
N GLY A 133 43.50 57.05 -31.53
CA GLY A 133 43.25 57.70 -30.26
C GLY A 133 44.53 57.65 -29.42
N PRO A 134 44.90 58.75 -28.73
CA PRO A 134 46.13 58.81 -27.94
C PRO A 134 46.12 57.75 -26.81
N PRO A 135 47.31 57.31 -26.34
CA PRO A 135 47.45 56.19 -25.41
C PRO A 135 46.70 56.50 -24.10
N LEU A 136 45.52 55.90 -23.94
CA LEU A 136 44.83 55.83 -22.67
C LEU A 136 45.63 54.89 -21.78
N LEU A 137 46.36 55.50 -20.83
CA LEU A 137 46.87 54.90 -19.61
C LEU A 137 46.06 53.65 -19.25
N GLU A 138 46.67 52.48 -19.38
CA GLU A 138 46.27 51.27 -18.67
C GLU A 138 46.06 51.70 -17.22
N LYS A 139 44.79 51.87 -16.84
CA LYS A 139 44.38 52.10 -15.47
C LYS A 139 44.71 50.80 -14.78
N ARG A 140 45.95 50.71 -14.29
CA ARG A 140 46.48 49.67 -13.41
C ARG A 140 45.41 49.44 -12.36
N GLU A 141 44.57 48.44 -12.58
CA GLU A 141 43.53 48.06 -11.64
C GLU A 141 44.29 47.65 -10.38
N GLU A 142 44.19 48.55 -9.41
CA GLU A 142 44.77 48.38 -8.09
C GLU A 142 44.23 47.04 -7.58
N PRO A 143 45.11 46.09 -7.19
CA PRO A 143 44.68 44.76 -6.78
C PRO A 143 43.60 44.94 -5.71
N PRO A 144 42.41 44.33 -5.88
CA PRO A 144 41.28 44.56 -4.99
C PRO A 144 41.73 44.32 -3.56
N LEU A 145 41.56 45.35 -2.71
CA LEU A 145 41.89 45.31 -1.29
C LEU A 145 41.39 43.99 -0.72
N GLU A 146 42.33 43.15 -0.27
CA GLU A 146 42.02 41.84 0.31
C GLU A 146 41.11 42.02 1.51
N LYS A 147 39.81 41.84 1.28
CA LYS A 147 38.79 42.01 2.31
C LYS A 147 38.84 40.81 3.25
N LYS A 148 38.95 41.01 4.55
CA LYS A 148 38.84 39.93 5.53
C LYS A 148 37.36 39.50 5.67
N PRO A 149 37.05 38.20 5.87
CA PRO A 149 35.69 37.76 6.19
C PRO A 149 35.17 38.46 7.45
N THR A 150 33.94 38.95 7.41
CA THR A 150 33.34 39.66 8.55
C THR A 150 32.70 38.67 9.54
N LEU A 151 32.58 39.09 10.81
CA LEU A 151 31.87 38.28 11.82
C LEU A 151 30.41 38.01 11.42
N ALA A 152 29.76 38.98 10.77
CA ALA A 152 28.39 38.84 10.28
C ALA A 152 28.28 37.76 9.19
N ASP A 153 29.27 37.65 8.30
CA ASP A 153 29.31 36.59 7.28
C ASP A 153 29.44 35.21 7.94
N ALA A 154 30.27 35.11 8.99
CA ALA A 154 30.48 33.88 9.75
C ALA A 154 29.22 33.48 10.55
N GLU A 155 28.54 34.43 11.20
CA GLU A 155 27.27 34.19 11.90
C GLU A 155 26.18 33.73 10.93
N ALA A 156 26.07 34.39 9.77
CA ALA A 156 25.10 34.02 8.75
C ALA A 156 25.38 32.63 8.16
N ALA A 157 26.66 32.25 8.01
CA ALA A 157 27.05 30.92 7.58
C ALA A 157 26.73 29.87 8.64
N LEU A 158 27.11 30.09 9.90
CA LEU A 158 26.84 29.15 11.00
C LEU A 158 25.33 28.96 11.21
N ARG A 159 24.54 30.03 11.17
CA ARG A 159 23.06 29.95 11.28
C ARG A 159 22.43 29.09 10.18
N LYS A 160 23.02 29.03 8.99
CA LYS A 160 22.53 28.16 7.90
C LYS A 160 22.87 26.69 8.11
N GLU A 161 23.94 26.40 8.86
CA GLU A 161 24.36 25.02 9.17
C GLU A 161 23.69 24.46 10.42
N LEU A 162 23.20 25.32 11.33
CA LEU A 162 22.52 24.87 12.54
C LEU A 162 21.20 24.14 12.21
N PRO A 163 20.92 23.00 12.87
CA PRO A 163 19.63 22.31 12.77
C PRO A 163 18.46 23.19 13.22
N ARG A 164 17.26 22.86 12.75
CA ARG A 164 16.03 23.55 13.15
C ARG A 164 15.81 23.45 14.66
N GLY A 165 15.32 24.55 15.24
CA GLY A 165 15.12 24.66 16.69
C GLY A 165 16.42 24.82 17.50
N ILE A 166 17.57 25.06 16.85
CA ILE A 166 18.82 25.45 17.52
C ILE A 166 19.15 26.88 17.06
N THR A 167 19.19 27.81 18.01
CA THR A 167 19.44 29.22 17.76
C THR A 167 20.85 29.61 18.20
N LEU A 168 21.54 30.43 17.40
CA LEU A 168 22.85 30.98 17.74
C LEU A 168 22.67 32.19 18.67
N VAL A 169 23.18 32.10 19.90
CA VAL A 169 23.12 33.16 20.91
C VAL A 169 24.32 34.10 20.82
N SER A 170 25.53 33.55 20.68
CA SER A 170 26.75 34.35 20.55
C SER A 170 27.81 33.67 19.71
N LEU A 171 28.59 34.45 18.98
CA LEU A 171 29.77 34.00 18.24
C LEU A 171 30.94 34.95 18.54
N LYS A 172 32.03 34.43 19.09
CA LYS A 172 33.22 35.22 19.42
C LYS A 172 34.43 34.71 18.63
N PRO A 173 35.20 35.57 17.96
CA PRO A 173 36.43 35.14 17.29
C PRO A 173 37.48 34.75 18.34
N ASN A 174 38.11 33.59 18.14
CA ASN A 174 39.13 33.05 19.03
C ASN A 174 40.50 33.04 18.34
N GLN A 175 40.61 32.42 17.16
CA GLN A 175 41.86 32.36 16.40
C GLN A 175 41.61 32.59 14.91
N GLU A 176 42.53 33.30 14.25
CA GLU A 176 42.46 33.57 12.82
C GLU A 176 43.84 33.39 12.21
N GLN A 177 43.92 32.60 11.15
CA GLN A 177 45.17 32.35 10.43
C GLN A 177 44.92 32.40 8.92
N LYS A 178 45.56 33.35 8.24
CA LYS A 178 45.51 33.45 6.78
C LYS A 178 46.39 32.37 6.15
N GLY A 179 45.81 31.55 5.28
CA GLY A 179 46.52 30.58 4.46
C GLY A 179 47.26 31.25 3.29
N ALA A 180 48.26 30.55 2.76
CA ALA A 180 49.02 31.02 1.59
C ALA A 180 48.16 31.09 0.31
N ASP A 181 47.05 30.36 0.28
CA ASP A 181 46.05 30.31 -0.79
C ASP A 181 45.02 31.45 -0.70
N GLY A 182 45.16 32.36 0.26
CA GLY A 182 44.19 33.44 0.50
C GLY A 182 42.95 32.99 1.28
N SER A 183 42.85 31.71 1.66
CA SER A 183 41.82 31.23 2.58
C SER A 183 42.09 31.70 4.01
N TRP A 184 41.04 31.75 4.82
CA TRP A 184 41.15 32.07 6.24
C TRP A 184 40.74 30.87 7.08
N ASN A 185 41.65 30.36 7.90
CA ASN A 185 41.34 29.38 8.95
C ASN A 185 40.87 30.16 10.18
N LEU A 186 39.59 30.01 10.51
CA LEU A 186 38.92 30.77 11.55
C LEU A 186 38.44 29.81 12.64
N ALA A 187 38.71 30.13 13.89
CA ALA A 187 38.17 29.46 15.05
C ALA A 187 37.32 30.44 15.84
N TYR A 188 36.08 30.05 16.11
CA TYR A 188 35.12 30.82 16.89
C TYR A 188 34.66 30.03 18.11
N ASP A 189 34.43 30.74 19.21
CA ASP A 189 33.68 30.21 20.34
C ASP A 189 32.21 30.57 20.13
N ALA A 190 31.41 29.56 19.81
CA ALA A 190 29.98 29.69 19.56
C ALA A 190 29.20 29.27 20.80
N THR A 191 28.04 29.87 21.01
CA THR A 191 27.07 29.44 22.02
C THR A 191 25.70 29.38 21.38
N VAL A 192 25.06 28.21 21.49
CA VAL A 192 23.72 27.96 20.94
C VAL A 192 22.75 27.60 22.05
N VAL A 193 21.45 27.77 21.77
CA VAL A 193 20.36 27.34 22.65
C VAL A 193 19.35 26.55 21.83
N ALA A 194 18.93 25.40 22.36
CA ALA A 194 17.82 24.64 21.80
C ALA A 194 16.48 25.27 22.24
N GLU A 195 15.55 25.44 21.31
CA GLU A 195 14.17 25.85 21.62
C GLU A 195 13.38 24.70 22.25
N ASN A 196 13.62 23.47 21.77
CA ASN A 196 12.91 22.25 22.17
C ASN A 196 13.90 21.11 22.42
N ASP A 197 13.44 20.04 23.08
CA ASP A 197 14.25 18.84 23.25
C ASP A 197 14.66 18.28 21.89
N GLN A 198 15.93 17.92 21.74
CA GLN A 198 16.49 17.38 20.52
C GLN A 198 16.75 15.88 20.67
N TYR A 199 16.36 15.11 19.66
CA TYR A 199 16.47 13.67 19.63
C TYR A 199 17.24 13.20 18.41
N TRP A 200 18.16 12.28 18.64
CA TRP A 200 18.72 11.43 17.59
C TRP A 200 17.72 10.34 17.26
N VAL A 201 17.14 10.40 16.06
CA VAL A 201 16.16 9.41 15.59
C VAL A 201 16.82 8.56 14.51
N PRO A 202 16.99 7.25 14.73
CA PRO A 202 17.47 6.34 13.70
C PRO A 202 16.42 6.18 12.60
N ILE A 203 16.90 6.14 11.36
CA ILE A 203 16.19 5.78 10.15
C ILE A 203 16.80 4.47 9.66
N ALA A 204 15.94 3.49 9.42
CA ALA A 204 16.33 2.19 8.90
C ALA A 204 15.33 1.76 7.84
N ASP A 205 15.69 0.74 7.05
CA ASP A 205 14.72 0.03 6.24
C ASP A 205 13.64 -0.60 7.13
N LEU A 206 12.43 -0.73 6.60
CA LEU A 206 11.28 -1.26 7.33
C LEU A 206 11.61 -2.57 8.06
N ASP A 207 11.54 -2.57 9.39
CA ASP A 207 11.94 -3.73 10.21
C ASP A 207 11.01 -4.92 9.94
N ALA A 208 11.57 -6.12 9.80
CA ALA A 208 10.82 -7.36 9.65
C ALA A 208 9.80 -7.59 10.77
N ALA A 209 10.08 -7.12 12.00
CA ALA A 209 9.16 -7.22 13.13
C ALA A 209 7.93 -6.31 12.94
N ASN A 210 8.15 -5.01 12.66
CA ASN A 210 7.08 -4.04 12.40
C ASN A 210 6.29 -4.41 11.14
N LEU A 211 6.98 -4.92 10.12
CA LEU A 211 6.41 -5.38 8.87
C LEU A 211 5.33 -6.46 9.09
N ARG A 212 5.57 -7.44 9.96
CA ARG A 212 4.58 -8.50 10.25
C ARG A 212 3.30 -7.92 10.85
N LYS A 213 3.43 -7.01 11.81
CA LYS A 213 2.29 -6.33 12.44
C LYS A 213 1.51 -5.53 11.40
N ARG A 214 2.20 -4.68 10.64
CA ARG A 214 1.62 -3.84 9.59
C ARG A 214 0.92 -4.65 8.49
N LEU A 215 1.55 -5.72 7.99
CA LEU A 215 0.94 -6.59 6.97
C LEU A 215 -0.33 -7.31 7.46
N SER A 216 -0.55 -7.42 8.77
CA SER A 216 -1.77 -8.06 9.30
C SER A 216 -3.02 -7.20 9.07
N GLU A 217 -2.88 -5.88 8.99
CA GLU A 217 -3.95 -4.90 8.76
C GLU A 217 -4.40 -4.85 7.29
N ILE A 218 -3.55 -5.34 6.38
CA ILE A 218 -3.82 -5.42 4.95
C ILE A 218 -4.70 -6.64 4.66
N PRO A 219 -5.70 -6.52 3.77
CA PRO A 219 -6.54 -7.66 3.43
C PRO A 219 -5.71 -8.81 2.87
N SER A 220 -6.07 -10.04 3.26
CA SER A 220 -5.25 -11.23 3.04
C SER A 220 -4.77 -11.41 1.59
N PRO A 221 -5.60 -11.21 0.55
CA PRO A 221 -5.13 -11.51 -0.79
C PRO A 221 -4.14 -10.46 -1.33
N GLU A 222 -4.11 -9.23 -0.79
CA GLU A 222 -3.23 -8.11 -1.18
C GLU A 222 -1.89 -8.14 -0.44
N ARG A 223 -1.77 -8.85 0.68
CA ARG A 223 -0.55 -8.90 1.52
C ARG A 223 0.73 -9.20 0.75
N SER A 224 0.66 -10.13 -0.20
CA SER A 224 1.84 -10.53 -1.00
C SER A 224 2.28 -9.44 -1.98
N TRP A 225 1.32 -8.68 -2.53
CA TRP A 225 1.59 -7.52 -3.38
C TRP A 225 2.16 -6.39 -2.54
N ALA A 226 1.49 -6.04 -1.43
CA ALA A 226 1.91 -4.97 -0.55
C ALA A 226 3.35 -5.17 -0.07
N ARG A 227 3.70 -6.37 0.41
CA ARG A 227 5.06 -6.70 0.85
C ARG A 227 6.15 -6.39 -0.20
N ARG A 228 5.88 -6.52 -1.49
CA ARG A 228 6.85 -6.23 -2.56
C ARG A 228 7.01 -4.73 -2.83
N HIS A 229 5.99 -3.93 -2.52
CA HIS A 229 5.91 -2.49 -2.79
C HIS A 229 6.11 -1.60 -1.57
N LEU A 230 6.33 -2.18 -0.39
CA LEU A 230 6.66 -1.39 0.80
C LEU A 230 7.97 -0.61 0.65
N LYS A 231 8.91 -1.12 -0.15
CA LYS A 231 10.13 -0.40 -0.53
C LYS A 231 9.86 0.87 -1.34
N ASP A 232 8.70 0.97 -1.99
CA ASP A 232 8.31 2.11 -2.80
C ASP A 232 7.49 3.12 -1.97
N LEU A 233 7.07 2.73 -0.75
CA LEU A 233 6.26 3.57 0.13
C LEU A 233 7.13 4.64 0.82
N ILE A 234 6.64 5.88 0.82
CA ILE A 234 7.30 7.00 1.48
C ILE A 234 6.51 7.37 2.73
N LEU A 235 7.06 7.11 3.92
CA LEU A 235 6.37 7.36 5.18
C LEU A 235 6.53 8.81 5.67
N THR A 236 7.71 9.43 5.50
CA THR A 236 7.91 10.86 5.81
C THR A 236 8.58 11.64 4.67
N GLN A 237 8.61 12.97 4.76
CA GLN A 237 9.14 13.86 3.72
C GLN A 237 10.67 13.95 3.65
N ASP A 238 11.38 13.22 4.48
CA ASP A 238 12.83 13.33 4.64
C ASP A 238 13.54 11.96 4.55
N GLN A 239 12.76 10.88 4.52
CA GLN A 239 13.20 9.51 4.29
C GLN A 239 13.32 9.19 2.80
N ALA A 240 14.16 8.19 2.49
CA ALA A 240 14.11 7.49 1.21
C ALA A 240 12.90 6.53 1.19
N PRO A 241 12.42 6.13 0.00
CA PRO A 241 11.38 5.10 -0.11
C PRO A 241 11.78 3.82 0.63
N GLY A 242 10.83 3.21 1.35
CA GLY A 242 11.05 1.96 2.09
C GLY A 242 11.68 2.10 3.48
N GLN A 243 12.01 3.32 3.90
CA GLN A 243 12.59 3.58 5.22
C GLN A 243 11.52 4.01 6.22
N GLU A 244 11.74 3.70 7.51
CA GLU A 244 10.93 4.16 8.63
C GLU A 244 11.79 4.78 9.73
N TYR A 245 11.13 5.56 10.59
CA TYR A 245 11.76 6.06 11.80
C TYR A 245 11.64 5.03 12.92
N LEU A 246 12.76 4.73 13.56
CA LEU A 246 12.78 3.88 14.75
C LEU A 246 12.53 4.75 15.99
N PHE A 247 11.31 5.28 16.12
CA PHE A 247 10.94 6.19 17.22
C PHE A 247 11.20 5.61 18.62
N HIS A 248 11.05 4.29 18.77
CA HIS A 248 11.33 3.58 20.02
C HIS A 248 12.83 3.51 20.38
N ARG A 249 13.72 3.83 19.44
CA ARG A 249 15.18 3.89 19.63
C ARG A 249 15.72 5.32 19.64
N LYS A 250 14.84 6.34 19.71
CA LYS A 250 15.30 7.73 19.77
C LYS A 250 16.13 7.97 21.02
N LYS A 251 17.25 8.68 20.89
CA LYS A 251 18.14 9.04 22.00
C LYS A 251 18.10 10.55 22.21
N PRO A 252 17.84 11.05 23.44
CA PRO A 252 17.91 12.48 23.69
C PRO A 252 19.36 12.97 23.53
N LEU A 253 19.53 14.16 22.96
CA LEU A 253 20.82 14.82 22.90
C LEU A 253 21.11 15.46 24.26
N ALA A 254 21.70 14.69 25.17
CA ALA A 254 21.92 15.07 26.57
C ALA A 254 22.69 16.40 26.77
N SER A 255 23.50 16.79 25.78
CA SER A 255 24.26 18.05 25.82
C SER A 255 23.42 19.30 25.54
N LEU A 256 22.21 19.16 25.00
CA LEU A 256 21.42 20.27 24.48
C LEU A 256 20.04 20.34 25.17
N THR A 257 20.04 20.75 26.43
CA THR A 257 18.79 20.98 27.18
C THR A 257 18.08 22.25 26.69
N PRO A 258 16.75 22.25 26.51
CA PRO A 258 16.02 23.43 26.06
C PRO A 258 16.29 24.65 26.92
N GLY A 259 16.47 25.81 26.28
CA GLY A 259 16.76 27.08 26.96
C GLY A 259 18.15 27.19 27.58
N THR A 260 18.94 26.11 27.62
CA THR A 260 20.27 26.12 28.25
C THR A 260 21.35 26.46 27.22
N PRO A 261 22.20 27.49 27.47
CA PRO A 261 23.30 27.82 26.57
C PRO A 261 24.33 26.69 26.50
N PHE A 262 24.63 26.22 25.30
CA PHE A 262 25.62 25.20 25.02
C PHE A 262 26.81 25.81 24.26
N PRO A 263 27.97 26.02 24.93
CA PRO A 263 29.16 26.54 24.29
C PRO A 263 29.91 25.45 23.52
N PHE A 264 30.42 25.77 22.33
CA PHE A 264 31.30 24.90 21.55
C PHE A 264 32.26 25.69 20.67
N ALA A 265 33.40 25.08 20.33
CA ALA A 265 34.36 25.65 19.40
C ALA A 265 33.99 25.27 17.95
N TRP A 266 33.80 26.27 17.09
CA TRP A 266 33.54 26.10 15.67
C TRP A 266 34.78 26.50 14.87
N LYS A 267 35.37 25.54 14.15
CA LYS A 267 36.49 25.77 13.25
C LYS A 267 35.99 25.74 11.82
N ALA A 268 36.26 26.77 11.04
CA ALA A 268 35.83 26.89 9.65
C ALA A 268 36.95 27.48 8.77
N VAL A 269 36.98 27.04 7.52
CA VAL A 269 37.82 27.62 6.47
C VAL A 269 36.94 28.51 5.62
N ALA A 270 37.24 29.80 5.58
CA ALA A 270 36.55 30.76 4.72
C ALA A 270 37.33 30.93 3.41
N THR A 271 36.70 30.62 2.29
CA THR A 271 37.25 30.82 0.94
C THR A 271 36.49 31.92 0.22
N PRO A 272 37.20 32.86 -0.45
CA PRO A 272 36.56 33.92 -1.21
C PRO A 272 35.88 33.31 -2.45
N ARG A 273 34.68 33.80 -2.77
CA ARG A 273 33.99 33.53 -4.04
C ARG A 273 34.24 34.67 -5.02
N GLU A 274 34.01 34.40 -6.30
CA GLU A 274 34.16 35.38 -7.39
C GLU A 274 33.27 36.63 -7.22
N ASP A 275 32.14 36.48 -6.52
CA ASP A 275 31.21 37.57 -6.19
C ASP A 275 31.67 38.45 -5.00
N GLY A 276 32.84 38.16 -4.43
CA GLY A 276 33.37 38.83 -3.24
C GLY A 276 32.70 38.39 -1.92
N SER A 277 31.80 37.40 -1.96
CA SER A 277 31.25 36.77 -0.76
C SER A 277 32.17 35.67 -0.23
N TRP A 278 31.93 35.25 1.02
CA TRP A 278 32.73 34.21 1.68
C TRP A 278 31.96 32.89 1.74
N LYS A 279 32.61 31.80 1.32
CA LYS A 279 32.14 30.43 1.56
C LYS A 279 32.83 29.90 2.80
N PHE A 280 32.07 29.64 3.85
CA PHE A 280 32.57 28.95 5.04
C PHE A 280 32.41 27.45 4.86
N VAL A 281 33.46 26.69 5.14
CA VAL A 281 33.45 25.23 5.16
C VAL A 281 33.91 24.78 6.55
N PRO A 282 33.09 24.04 7.31
CA PRO A 282 33.47 23.60 8.65
C PRO A 282 34.67 22.65 8.56
N ALA A 283 35.75 22.97 9.29
CA ALA A 283 36.94 22.14 9.38
C ALA A 283 36.74 20.93 10.32
N SER A 284 35.76 21.01 11.21
CA SER A 284 35.32 19.93 12.09
C SER A 284 33.80 19.82 12.07
N PRO A 285 33.22 18.61 12.12
CA PRO A 285 31.78 18.45 12.22
C PRO A 285 31.25 19.17 13.46
N LEU A 286 30.09 19.80 13.32
CA LEU A 286 29.40 20.39 14.47
C LEU A 286 29.12 19.29 15.51
N PRO A 287 29.06 19.63 16.81
CA PRO A 287 28.73 18.65 17.87
C PRO A 287 27.31 18.06 17.74
N PHE A 288 26.49 18.62 16.84
CA PHE A 288 25.15 18.16 16.47
C PHE A 288 25.10 17.58 15.04
N ALA A 289 26.25 17.36 14.40
CA ALA A 289 26.33 16.57 13.19
C ALA A 289 26.05 15.10 13.53
N ALA A 290 25.38 14.38 12.63
CA ALA A 290 25.05 12.98 12.85
C ALA A 290 26.32 12.20 13.23
N PRO A 291 26.26 11.34 14.27
CA PRO A 291 27.39 10.50 14.61
C PRO A 291 27.79 9.68 13.39
N ALA A 292 29.10 9.39 13.27
CA ALA A 292 29.58 8.52 12.21
C ALA A 292 28.78 7.20 12.23
N PRO A 293 28.52 6.58 11.07
CA PRO A 293 27.64 5.41 10.94
C PRO A 293 28.09 4.17 11.75
N SER A 294 29.27 4.21 12.37
CA SER A 294 29.84 3.11 13.16
C SER A 294 29.03 2.68 14.38
N GLU A 295 28.13 3.51 14.92
CA GLU A 295 27.32 3.14 16.10
C GLU A 295 25.98 2.47 15.78
N GLY A 296 25.55 2.46 14.51
CA GLY A 296 24.25 1.98 14.07
C GLY A 296 24.26 0.69 13.24
N GLY A 297 25.42 0.11 12.94
CA GLY A 297 25.49 -0.89 11.87
C GLY A 297 25.40 -0.26 10.48
N THR A 298 25.78 -1.00 9.45
CA THR A 298 26.11 -0.46 8.12
C THR A 298 24.97 0.27 7.40
N ASP A 299 23.71 0.03 7.79
CA ASP A 299 22.53 0.55 7.08
C ASP A 299 21.67 1.52 7.90
N MET A 300 22.04 1.87 9.14
CA MET A 300 21.27 2.83 9.93
C MET A 300 21.79 4.26 9.77
N ARG A 301 20.93 5.16 9.29
CA ARG A 301 21.17 6.61 9.27
C ARG A 301 20.55 7.23 10.51
N VAL A 302 21.24 8.16 11.17
CA VAL A 302 20.66 8.89 12.31
C VAL A 302 20.42 10.35 11.91
N VAL A 303 19.27 10.89 12.29
CA VAL A 303 18.90 12.29 12.02
C VAL A 303 18.54 12.99 13.33
N LEU A 304 18.93 14.26 13.46
CA LEU A 304 18.54 15.09 14.59
C LEU A 304 17.17 15.72 14.33
N ARG A 305 16.24 15.55 15.27
CA ARG A 305 14.88 16.09 15.20
C ARG A 305 14.48 16.69 16.54
N SER A 306 13.75 17.80 16.49
CA SER A 306 13.14 18.35 17.70
C SER A 306 11.93 17.53 18.14
N SER A 307 11.56 17.56 19.42
CA SER A 307 10.37 16.86 19.95
C SER A 307 9.10 17.05 19.11
N PRO A 308 8.68 18.29 18.76
CA PRO A 308 7.48 18.47 17.94
C PRO A 308 7.63 17.91 16.52
N GLU A 309 8.84 17.95 15.94
CA GLU A 309 9.10 17.32 14.64
C GLU A 309 9.00 15.79 14.71
N VAL A 310 9.43 15.17 15.81
CA VAL A 310 9.31 13.72 16.02
C VAL A 310 7.83 13.31 16.11
N GLU A 311 7.04 14.02 16.89
CA GLU A 311 5.59 13.77 17.03
C GLU A 311 4.86 13.98 15.70
N GLN A 312 5.20 15.05 14.99
CA GLN A 312 4.65 15.30 13.66
C GLN A 312 5.03 14.20 12.67
N ALA A 313 6.30 13.77 12.65
CA ALA A 313 6.77 12.69 11.79
C ALA A 313 6.05 11.38 12.08
N GLN A 314 5.81 11.04 13.35
CA GLN A 314 5.05 9.87 13.75
C GLN A 314 3.60 9.94 13.23
N SER A 315 2.91 11.08 13.44
CA SER A 315 1.55 11.25 12.95
C SER A 315 1.43 11.16 11.43
N LEU A 316 2.41 11.71 10.69
CA LEU A 316 2.45 11.64 9.22
C LEU A 316 2.69 10.22 8.73
N GLU A 317 3.58 9.47 9.40
CA GLU A 317 3.86 8.08 9.09
C GLU A 317 2.59 7.21 9.28
N GLU A 318 1.90 7.37 10.40
CA GLU A 318 0.62 6.67 10.68
C GLU A 318 -0.45 7.04 9.63
N GLN A 319 -0.64 8.32 9.32
CA GLN A 319 -1.61 8.77 8.32
C GLN A 319 -1.33 8.21 6.92
N ARG A 320 -0.05 8.15 6.51
CA ARG A 320 0.32 7.61 5.19
C ARG A 320 0.16 6.11 5.15
N TRP A 321 0.49 5.43 6.24
CA TRP A 321 0.23 4.00 6.39
C TRP A 321 -1.26 3.69 6.27
N ASP A 322 -2.11 4.41 7.01
CA ASP A 322 -3.56 4.24 6.95
C ASP A 322 -4.11 4.48 5.55
N ARG A 323 -3.64 5.53 4.86
CA ARG A 323 -4.05 5.81 3.47
C ARG A 323 -3.69 4.66 2.53
N PHE A 324 -2.48 4.09 2.67
CA PHE A 324 -2.04 2.93 1.90
C PHE A 324 -2.95 1.72 2.14
N VAL A 325 -3.25 1.41 3.41
CA VAL A 325 -4.15 0.30 3.79
C VAL A 325 -5.57 0.53 3.27
N GLN A 326 -6.10 1.74 3.40
CA GLN A 326 -7.44 2.09 2.92
C GLN A 326 -7.55 1.98 1.40
N HIS A 327 -6.51 2.39 0.66
CA HIS A 327 -6.50 2.24 -0.80
C HIS A 327 -6.56 0.77 -1.22
N LEU A 328 -5.82 -0.12 -0.55
CA LEU A 328 -5.88 -1.56 -0.81
C LEU A 328 -7.25 -2.17 -0.47
N LYS A 329 -7.90 -1.72 0.61
CA LYS A 329 -9.27 -2.13 0.96
C LYS A 329 -10.28 -1.67 -0.10
N GLU A 330 -10.09 -0.48 -0.67
CA GLU A 330 -10.94 0.02 -1.75
C GLU A 330 -10.76 -0.79 -3.04
N ILE A 331 -9.53 -1.16 -3.39
CA ILE A 331 -9.26 -2.06 -4.53
C ILE A 331 -9.98 -3.41 -4.34
N GLU A 332 -9.88 -4.02 -3.17
CA GLU A 332 -10.59 -5.27 -2.85
C GLU A 332 -12.11 -5.09 -2.98
N ARG A 333 -12.65 -3.98 -2.47
CA ARG A 333 -14.08 -3.65 -2.54
C ARG A 333 -14.55 -3.53 -3.99
N ARG A 334 -13.83 -2.79 -4.84
CA ARG A 334 -14.14 -2.62 -6.27
C ARG A 334 -14.05 -3.93 -7.03
N ALA A 335 -13.02 -4.74 -6.78
CA ALA A 335 -12.90 -6.06 -7.38
C ALA A 335 -14.10 -6.96 -7.04
N ARG A 336 -14.54 -6.96 -5.77
CA ARG A 336 -15.73 -7.70 -5.32
C ARG A 336 -17.04 -7.15 -5.89
N GLN A 337 -17.15 -5.84 -6.10
CA GLN A 337 -18.31 -5.25 -6.78
C GLN A 337 -18.42 -5.80 -8.20
N GLN A 338 -17.30 -5.87 -8.94
CA GLN A 338 -17.28 -6.46 -10.28
C GLN A 338 -17.73 -7.94 -10.28
N TYR A 339 -17.29 -8.72 -9.29
CA TYR A 339 -17.76 -10.10 -9.11
C TYR A 339 -19.29 -10.15 -8.97
N ARG A 340 -19.86 -9.28 -8.11
CA ARG A 340 -21.30 -9.23 -7.86
C ARG A 340 -22.07 -8.80 -9.10
N GLU A 341 -21.56 -7.85 -9.88
CA GLU A 341 -22.19 -7.42 -11.13
C GLU A 341 -22.32 -8.57 -12.14
N VAL A 342 -21.25 -9.36 -12.31
CA VAL A 342 -21.31 -10.56 -13.18
C VAL A 342 -22.27 -11.60 -12.62
N MET A 343 -22.29 -11.81 -11.30
CA MET A 343 -23.18 -12.77 -10.66
C MET A 343 -24.65 -12.34 -10.62
N ASN A 344 -24.94 -11.04 -10.65
CA ASN A 344 -26.31 -10.52 -10.72
C ASN A 344 -26.97 -10.85 -12.08
N ASN A 345 -26.16 -11.03 -13.13
CA ASN A 345 -26.60 -11.50 -14.44
C ASN A 345 -26.68 -13.03 -14.54
N ALA A 346 -26.19 -13.75 -13.53
CA ALA A 346 -26.25 -15.21 -13.52
C ALA A 346 -27.69 -15.69 -13.29
N PRO A 347 -28.08 -16.83 -13.89
CA PRO A 347 -29.40 -17.40 -13.65
C PRO A 347 -29.61 -17.66 -12.15
N SER A 348 -30.82 -17.33 -11.67
CA SER A 348 -31.22 -17.57 -10.28
C SER A 348 -30.96 -19.02 -9.86
N TYR A 349 -30.65 -19.26 -8.57
CA TYR A 349 -30.35 -20.60 -8.08
C TYR A 349 -31.55 -21.52 -8.32
N VAL A 350 -31.42 -22.46 -9.26
CA VAL A 350 -32.41 -23.51 -9.44
C VAL A 350 -32.34 -24.39 -8.21
N ARG A 351 -33.37 -24.31 -7.35
CA ARG A 351 -33.47 -25.22 -6.20
C ARG A 351 -33.53 -26.64 -6.73
N LYS A 352 -32.71 -27.53 -6.18
CA LYS A 352 -32.81 -28.96 -6.47
C LYS A 352 -34.25 -29.37 -6.15
N PRO A 353 -35.01 -29.92 -7.11
CA PRO A 353 -36.35 -30.39 -6.81
C PRO A 353 -36.25 -31.38 -5.67
N ASP A 354 -37.01 -31.15 -4.60
CA ASP A 354 -36.95 -31.95 -3.38
C ASP A 354 -37.68 -33.27 -3.65
N VAL A 355 -37.01 -34.20 -4.37
CA VAL A 355 -37.61 -35.45 -4.87
C VAL A 355 -38.04 -36.40 -3.74
N PHE A 356 -37.74 -36.07 -2.47
CA PHE A 356 -38.03 -36.92 -1.32
C PHE A 356 -38.84 -36.25 -0.20
N ARG A 357 -39.51 -35.12 -0.43
CA ARG A 357 -40.53 -34.65 0.51
C ARG A 357 -41.85 -35.41 0.32
N ALA A 358 -41.77 -36.74 0.40
CA ALA A 358 -42.92 -37.60 0.58
C ALA A 358 -43.45 -37.38 2.02
N GLY A 359 -44.60 -36.71 2.15
CA GLY A 359 -45.36 -36.70 3.40
C GLY A 359 -45.05 -35.55 4.37
N SER A 360 -45.50 -34.34 4.06
CA SER A 360 -46.14 -33.50 5.07
C SER A 360 -47.36 -32.88 4.41
N GLY A 361 -48.55 -33.38 4.69
CA GLY A 361 -49.79 -33.12 3.93
C GLY A 361 -50.21 -31.65 3.89
N GLY A 362 -49.64 -30.89 2.96
CA GLY A 362 -50.06 -29.52 2.60
C GLY A 362 -50.81 -29.54 1.26
N PRO A 363 -52.06 -29.06 1.18
CA PRO A 363 -52.99 -29.35 0.08
C PRO A 363 -52.94 -28.34 -1.08
N THR A 364 -51.78 -28.04 -1.70
CA THR A 364 -51.75 -26.95 -2.71
C THR A 364 -50.98 -27.14 -4.02
N THR A 365 -50.37 -28.29 -4.34
CA THR A 365 -49.72 -28.42 -5.67
C THR A 365 -49.96 -29.74 -6.41
N MET A 366 -50.78 -30.65 -5.87
CA MET A 366 -51.17 -31.87 -6.58
C MET A 366 -52.36 -31.68 -7.56
N GLY A 367 -53.05 -30.53 -7.50
CA GLY A 367 -54.27 -30.26 -8.28
C GLY A 367 -54.05 -30.02 -9.78
N GLU A 368 -52.97 -29.34 -10.19
CA GLU A 368 -52.73 -29.04 -11.61
C GLU A 368 -52.02 -30.17 -12.37
N GLY A 369 -51.13 -30.91 -11.70
CA GLY A 369 -50.42 -32.04 -12.33
C GLY A 369 -51.29 -33.28 -12.55
N ALA A 370 -52.30 -33.49 -11.69
CA ALA A 370 -53.22 -34.63 -11.79
C ALA A 370 -54.31 -34.43 -12.87
N GLY A 371 -54.69 -33.19 -13.18
CA GLY A 371 -55.75 -32.88 -14.15
C GLY A 371 -55.39 -33.22 -15.60
N ILE A 372 -54.13 -32.99 -16.00
CA ILE A 372 -53.68 -33.23 -17.39
C ILE A 372 -53.43 -34.73 -17.65
N GLY A 373 -52.96 -35.49 -16.65
CA GLY A 373 -52.74 -36.94 -16.78
C GLY A 373 -54.04 -37.75 -16.88
N ALA A 374 -55.09 -37.33 -16.18
CA ALA A 374 -56.40 -37.96 -16.25
C ALA A 374 -57.11 -37.75 -17.60
N ALA A 375 -56.99 -36.56 -18.19
CA ALA A 375 -57.59 -36.26 -19.51
C ALA A 375 -56.90 -37.00 -20.67
N GLY A 376 -55.56 -37.16 -20.63
CA GLY A 376 -54.82 -37.90 -21.66
C GLY A 376 -55.06 -39.42 -21.62
N GLY A 377 -55.21 -40.01 -20.44
CA GLY A 377 -55.49 -41.45 -20.27
C GLY A 377 -56.91 -41.86 -20.71
N ALA A 378 -57.90 -40.97 -20.52
CA ALA A 378 -59.29 -41.24 -20.91
C ALA A 378 -59.49 -41.29 -22.43
N LEU A 379 -58.78 -40.46 -23.20
CA LEU A 379 -58.85 -40.46 -24.68
C LEU A 379 -58.19 -41.70 -25.29
N GLY A 380 -57.08 -42.18 -24.73
CA GLY A 380 -56.41 -43.40 -25.19
C GLY A 380 -57.18 -44.68 -24.85
N GLY A 381 -57.83 -44.74 -23.68
CA GLY A 381 -58.64 -45.89 -23.25
C GLY A 381 -59.96 -46.04 -24.02
N ALA A 382 -60.53 -44.94 -24.52
CA ALA A 382 -61.79 -44.95 -25.27
C ALA A 382 -61.68 -45.55 -26.68
N MET A 383 -60.49 -45.55 -27.30
CA MET A 383 -60.31 -46.11 -28.66
C MET A 383 -60.12 -47.63 -28.68
N PHE A 384 -59.87 -48.28 -27.55
CA PHE A 384 -59.56 -49.72 -27.50
C PHE A 384 -60.49 -50.57 -26.63
N GLY A 385 -61.48 -49.98 -25.93
CA GLY A 385 -62.36 -50.74 -25.04
C GLY A 385 -63.80 -50.21 -24.99
N GLY A 386 -64.70 -50.83 -25.75
CA GLY A 386 -66.14 -50.58 -25.64
C GLY A 386 -66.73 -51.11 -24.32
N GLY A 387 -67.72 -50.38 -23.79
CA GLY A 387 -68.73 -50.88 -22.85
C GLY A 387 -68.34 -50.93 -21.37
N GLU A 388 -67.36 -51.75 -20.99
CA GLU A 388 -67.05 -52.02 -19.57
C GLU A 388 -65.53 -52.03 -19.27
N GLY A 389 -64.68 -51.92 -20.29
CA GLY A 389 -63.22 -51.85 -20.16
C GLY A 389 -62.65 -50.46 -19.84
N ALA A 390 -63.45 -49.39 -19.96
CA ALA A 390 -63.00 -48.01 -19.78
C ALA A 390 -62.59 -47.66 -18.34
N ALA A 391 -63.24 -48.26 -17.33
CA ALA A 391 -62.92 -48.03 -15.92
C ALA A 391 -61.60 -48.72 -15.50
N ILE A 392 -61.32 -49.90 -16.04
CA ILE A 392 -60.08 -50.65 -15.76
C ILE A 392 -58.90 -50.06 -16.57
N GLY A 393 -59.15 -49.61 -17.80
CA GLY A 393 -58.18 -48.89 -18.63
C GLY A 393 -57.75 -47.54 -18.02
N ALA A 394 -58.67 -46.82 -17.37
CA ALA A 394 -58.36 -45.60 -16.63
C ALA A 394 -57.50 -45.87 -15.38
N GLY A 395 -57.77 -46.93 -14.62
CA GLY A 395 -56.99 -47.31 -13.44
C GLY A 395 -55.57 -47.77 -13.75
N VAL A 396 -55.40 -48.59 -14.80
CA VAL A 396 -54.08 -49.10 -15.24
C VAL A 396 -53.30 -48.03 -16.02
N GLY A 397 -53.97 -47.21 -16.84
CA GLY A 397 -53.37 -46.08 -17.54
C GLY A 397 -52.93 -44.95 -16.61
N MET A 398 -53.63 -44.74 -15.49
CA MET A 398 -53.21 -43.80 -14.44
C MET A 398 -52.03 -44.36 -13.64
N LEU A 399 -51.97 -45.67 -13.37
CA LEU A 399 -50.84 -46.30 -12.68
C LEU A 399 -49.58 -46.33 -13.56
N LEU A 400 -49.70 -46.75 -14.83
CA LEU A 400 -48.58 -46.76 -15.80
C LEU A 400 -48.21 -45.35 -16.30
N GLY A 401 -49.17 -44.43 -16.38
CA GLY A 401 -48.93 -43.02 -16.71
C GLY A 401 -48.27 -42.25 -15.57
N ALA A 402 -48.62 -42.54 -14.30
CA ALA A 402 -47.94 -41.99 -13.13
C ALA A 402 -46.52 -42.58 -12.96
N LEU A 403 -46.34 -43.88 -13.21
CA LEU A 403 -45.02 -44.54 -13.14
C LEU A 403 -44.13 -44.20 -14.35
N GLY A 404 -44.67 -44.15 -15.57
CA GLY A 404 -43.95 -43.82 -16.80
C GLY A 404 -43.69 -42.31 -16.99
N GLY A 405 -44.66 -41.47 -16.62
CA GLY A 405 -44.53 -40.01 -16.61
C GLY A 405 -43.59 -39.51 -15.52
N GLY A 406 -43.54 -40.17 -14.36
CA GLY A 406 -42.58 -39.89 -13.29
C GLY A 406 -41.12 -40.10 -13.74
N VAL A 407 -40.82 -41.19 -14.46
CA VAL A 407 -39.45 -41.47 -14.93
C VAL A 407 -39.04 -40.54 -16.08
N TYR A 408 -39.92 -40.25 -17.04
CA TYR A 408 -39.62 -39.36 -18.17
C TYR A 408 -39.50 -37.89 -17.74
N SER A 409 -40.38 -37.42 -16.85
CA SER A 409 -40.31 -36.06 -16.30
C SER A 409 -39.07 -35.87 -15.41
N HIS A 410 -38.69 -36.89 -14.63
CA HIS A 410 -37.48 -36.86 -13.80
C HIS A 410 -36.20 -36.70 -14.64
N GLN A 411 -36.08 -37.42 -15.76
CA GLN A 411 -34.93 -37.26 -16.66
C GLN A 411 -34.87 -35.86 -17.29
N LYS A 412 -36.01 -35.27 -17.65
CA LYS A 412 -36.06 -33.93 -18.26
C LYS A 412 -35.75 -32.84 -17.22
N GLN A 413 -36.30 -32.93 -16.01
CA GLN A 413 -36.01 -32.01 -14.90
C GLN A 413 -34.55 -32.11 -14.47
N GLN A 414 -33.99 -33.31 -14.41
CA GLN A 414 -32.58 -33.51 -14.08
C GLN A 414 -31.66 -32.88 -15.13
N LYS A 415 -31.94 -33.08 -16.42
CA LYS A 415 -31.17 -32.43 -17.50
C LYS A 415 -31.27 -30.90 -17.46
N GLN A 416 -32.44 -30.34 -17.16
CA GLN A 416 -32.61 -28.89 -17.01
C GLN A 416 -31.84 -28.34 -15.80
N TYR A 417 -31.86 -29.07 -14.68
CA TYR A 417 -31.10 -28.73 -13.49
C TYR A 417 -29.58 -28.77 -13.75
N GLU A 418 -29.09 -29.83 -14.39
CA GLU A 418 -27.67 -29.97 -14.74
C GLU A 418 -27.22 -28.87 -15.72
N ALA A 419 -28.06 -28.52 -16.71
CA ALA A 419 -27.78 -27.42 -17.64
C ALA A 419 -27.71 -26.07 -16.92
N ALA A 420 -28.67 -25.76 -16.03
CA ALA A 420 -28.66 -24.51 -15.26
C ALA A 420 -27.47 -24.44 -14.28
N LEU A 421 -27.08 -25.57 -13.69
CA LEU A 421 -25.91 -25.65 -12.80
C LEU A 421 -24.61 -25.42 -13.60
N ALA A 422 -24.48 -26.04 -14.77
CA ALA A 422 -23.33 -25.85 -15.66
C ALA A 422 -23.21 -24.39 -16.15
N GLU A 423 -24.34 -23.77 -16.50
CA GLU A 423 -24.41 -22.35 -16.86
C GLU A 423 -23.97 -21.47 -15.69
N ARG A 424 -24.50 -21.69 -14.48
CA ARG A 424 -24.09 -20.94 -13.28
C ARG A 424 -22.59 -21.09 -12.98
N HIS A 425 -22.01 -22.29 -13.11
CA HIS A 425 -20.57 -22.49 -12.96
C HIS A 425 -19.75 -21.79 -14.05
N SER A 426 -20.32 -21.53 -15.22
CA SER A 426 -19.68 -20.69 -16.23
C SER A 426 -19.66 -19.22 -15.78
N TYR A 427 -20.77 -18.70 -15.25
CA TYR A 427 -20.83 -17.36 -14.67
C TYR A 427 -19.92 -17.19 -13.46
N GLU A 428 -19.83 -18.17 -12.57
CA GLU A 428 -18.92 -18.12 -11.41
C GLU A 428 -17.45 -18.03 -11.83
N ARG A 429 -17.06 -18.77 -12.88
CA ARG A 429 -15.71 -18.69 -13.47
C ARG A 429 -15.48 -17.35 -14.14
N GLN A 430 -16.47 -16.83 -14.87
CA GLN A 430 -16.41 -15.51 -15.49
C GLN A 430 -16.29 -14.41 -14.43
N ALA A 431 -17.12 -14.43 -13.39
CA ALA A 431 -17.11 -13.49 -12.27
C ALA A 431 -15.77 -13.52 -11.53
N SER A 432 -15.24 -14.71 -11.23
CA SER A 432 -13.93 -14.88 -10.61
C SER A 432 -12.80 -14.35 -11.49
N SER A 433 -12.91 -14.51 -12.82
CA SER A 433 -11.92 -13.96 -13.76
C SER A 433 -12.00 -12.44 -13.88
N ALA A 434 -13.22 -11.89 -13.88
CA ALA A 434 -13.47 -10.45 -13.93
C ALA A 434 -12.93 -9.78 -12.65
N GLU A 435 -13.20 -10.35 -11.48
CA GLU A 435 -12.65 -9.89 -10.20
C GLU A 435 -11.11 -9.84 -10.24
N ARG A 436 -10.46 -10.91 -10.69
CA ARG A 436 -9.00 -10.99 -10.79
C ARG A 436 -8.44 -9.94 -11.76
N ASN A 437 -9.04 -9.80 -12.94
CA ASN A 437 -8.58 -8.84 -13.95
C ASN A 437 -8.70 -7.39 -13.46
N THR A 438 -9.85 -7.02 -12.91
CA THR A 438 -10.08 -5.67 -12.35
C THR A 438 -9.12 -5.39 -11.20
N ARG A 439 -8.93 -6.37 -10.31
CA ARG A 439 -7.99 -6.27 -9.21
C ARG A 439 -6.55 -6.09 -9.69
N GLU A 440 -6.09 -6.91 -10.63
CA GLU A 440 -4.73 -6.83 -11.20
C GLU A 440 -4.52 -5.47 -11.88
N GLN A 441 -5.51 -4.99 -12.63
CA GLN A 441 -5.48 -3.66 -13.24
C GLN A 441 -5.32 -2.55 -12.20
N LEU A 442 -6.16 -2.51 -11.17
CA LEU A 442 -6.11 -1.49 -10.12
C LEU A 442 -4.80 -1.54 -9.33
N LEU A 443 -4.32 -2.74 -8.99
CA LEU A 443 -3.03 -2.90 -8.31
C LEU A 443 -1.86 -2.44 -9.19
N SER A 444 -1.91 -2.69 -10.49
CA SER A 444 -0.86 -2.25 -11.42
C SER A 444 -0.82 -0.73 -11.58
N GLN A 445 -1.98 -0.07 -11.57
CA GLN A 445 -2.07 1.40 -11.58
C GLN A 445 -1.48 1.96 -10.29
N TYR A 446 -1.86 1.39 -9.14
CA TYR A 446 -1.35 1.85 -7.86
C TYR A 446 0.15 1.60 -7.68
N GLU A 447 0.68 0.52 -8.26
CA GLU A 447 2.12 0.25 -8.33
C GLU A 447 2.87 1.38 -9.05
N GLN A 448 2.35 1.83 -10.21
CA GLN A 448 2.95 2.93 -10.97
C GLN A 448 2.94 4.23 -10.15
N ASP A 449 1.82 4.55 -9.50
CA ASP A 449 1.70 5.73 -8.64
C ASP A 449 2.73 5.72 -7.50
N LEU A 450 2.95 4.57 -6.85
CA LEU A 450 3.95 4.43 -5.78
C LEU A 450 5.37 4.58 -6.32
N GLN A 451 5.67 3.98 -7.48
CA GLN A 451 6.98 4.09 -8.11
C GLN A 451 7.29 5.52 -8.55
N ASP A 452 6.32 6.23 -9.12
CA ASP A 452 6.48 7.62 -9.53
C ASP A 452 6.74 8.52 -8.32
N GLN A 453 6.00 8.33 -7.22
CA GLN A 453 6.25 9.03 -5.97
C GLN A 453 7.65 8.72 -5.42
N ALA A 454 8.06 7.45 -5.40
CA ALA A 454 9.38 7.01 -4.97
C ALA A 454 10.50 7.65 -5.81
N GLN A 455 10.35 7.68 -7.13
CA GLN A 455 11.33 8.29 -8.04
C GLN A 455 11.43 9.79 -7.83
N GLN A 456 10.30 10.52 -7.80
CA GLN A 456 10.29 11.95 -7.51
C GLN A 456 10.99 12.26 -6.19
N ARG A 457 10.77 11.42 -5.19
CA ARG A 457 11.41 11.55 -3.87
C ARG A 457 12.91 11.33 -3.92
N LEU A 458 13.37 10.30 -4.62
CA LEU A 458 14.81 10.06 -4.81
C LEU A 458 15.47 11.21 -5.58
N THR A 459 14.80 11.79 -6.58
CA THR A 459 15.30 12.99 -7.28
C THR A 459 15.42 14.20 -6.35
N LEU A 460 14.43 14.43 -5.48
CA LEU A 460 14.49 15.51 -4.48
C LEU A 460 15.63 15.30 -3.47
N LEU A 461 15.86 14.06 -3.04
CA LEU A 461 16.96 13.72 -2.14
C LEU A 461 18.34 13.83 -2.82
N ALA A 462 18.45 13.39 -4.07
CA ALA A 462 19.69 13.47 -4.85
C ALA A 462 20.06 14.92 -5.18
N GLY A 463 19.07 15.73 -5.58
CA GLY A 463 19.25 17.14 -5.94
C GLY A 463 19.60 18.06 -4.76
N GLY A 464 19.30 17.64 -3.51
CA GLY A 464 19.66 18.38 -2.30
C GLY A 464 21.07 18.12 -1.75
N SER A 465 21.85 17.24 -2.38
CA SER A 465 23.10 16.70 -1.79
C SER A 465 24.36 17.55 -1.96
N SER A 466 24.29 18.77 -2.47
CA SER A 466 25.49 19.58 -2.71
C SER A 466 26.07 20.33 -1.49
N GLY A 467 25.67 20.04 -0.24
CA GLY A 467 26.54 20.44 0.89
C GLY A 467 25.99 20.61 2.31
N ALA A 468 24.74 20.25 2.65
CA ALA A 468 24.26 20.38 4.03
C ALA A 468 23.88 19.02 4.63
N ALA A 469 24.55 18.64 5.72
CA ALA A 469 24.31 17.38 6.47
C ALA A 469 22.91 17.25 7.08
N ASN A 470 22.04 18.25 6.90
CA ASN A 470 20.62 18.23 7.21
C ASN A 470 19.86 18.94 6.09
N PRO A 471 19.21 18.23 5.14
CA PRO A 471 18.31 18.89 4.20
C PRO A 471 17.12 19.44 4.98
N ALA A 472 17.11 20.75 5.24
CA ALA A 472 15.96 21.43 5.82
C ALA A 472 14.77 21.30 4.85
N PRO A 473 13.67 20.62 5.21
CA PRO A 473 12.52 20.50 4.33
C PRO A 473 11.73 21.81 4.40
N TYR A 474 11.74 22.59 3.32
CA TYR A 474 10.87 23.75 3.09
C TYR A 474 10.89 24.82 4.20
N GLY A 475 11.74 25.83 4.04
CA GLY A 475 11.52 27.13 4.67
C GLY A 475 10.58 27.93 3.77
N GLY A 476 9.28 27.86 4.01
CA GLY A 476 8.30 28.76 3.40
C GLY A 476 8.60 30.18 3.87
N ASN A 477 9.44 30.90 3.14
CA ASN A 477 9.68 32.31 3.36
C ASN A 477 8.46 33.07 2.82
N LEU A 478 7.53 33.42 3.70
CA LEU A 478 6.27 34.10 3.38
C LEU A 478 6.43 35.58 2.95
N ASN A 479 7.66 36.11 2.82
CA ASN A 479 7.90 37.54 2.62
C ASN A 479 8.70 37.90 1.35
N ASN A 480 8.54 37.18 0.23
CA ASN A 480 9.14 37.61 -1.04
C ASN A 480 8.11 37.77 -2.17
N PRO A 481 7.58 38.99 -2.40
CA PRO A 481 6.73 39.28 -3.55
C PRO A 481 7.61 39.54 -4.78
N GLY A 482 8.04 38.50 -5.49
CA GLY A 482 8.77 38.73 -6.75
C GLY A 482 9.53 37.58 -7.41
N GLY A 483 9.52 36.37 -6.87
CA GLY A 483 10.22 35.23 -7.46
C GLY A 483 9.25 34.20 -8.04
N GLY A 484 9.02 34.23 -9.35
CA GLY A 484 8.20 33.25 -10.06
C GLY A 484 8.74 31.82 -9.84
N SER A 485 7.96 31.01 -9.15
CA SER A 485 8.23 29.58 -8.95
C SER A 485 7.87 28.81 -10.22
N SER A 486 8.69 27.83 -10.60
CA SER A 486 8.35 26.87 -11.64
C SER A 486 7.04 26.17 -11.30
N ALA A 487 6.05 26.31 -12.16
CA ALA A 487 4.72 25.74 -12.00
C ALA A 487 4.81 24.21 -11.91
N MET A 488 4.34 23.66 -10.78
CA MET A 488 3.95 22.26 -10.71
C MET A 488 2.88 21.99 -11.78
N PRO A 489 2.91 20.83 -12.47
CA PRO A 489 1.80 20.46 -13.34
C PRO A 489 0.53 20.31 -12.51
N ARG A 490 -0.53 21.02 -12.91
CA ARG A 490 -1.88 20.82 -12.38
C ARG A 490 -2.33 19.39 -12.71
N TYR A 491 -2.69 18.63 -11.69
CA TYR A 491 -3.45 17.39 -11.89
C TYR A 491 -4.82 17.72 -12.50
N PRO A 492 -5.34 16.90 -13.43
CA PRO A 492 -6.75 16.92 -13.76
C PRO A 492 -7.53 16.41 -12.54
N SER A 493 -8.27 17.31 -11.91
CA SER A 493 -9.21 17.01 -10.84
C SER A 493 -10.49 16.45 -11.49
N ASP A 494 -10.58 15.12 -11.62
CA ASP A 494 -11.88 14.48 -11.84
C ASP A 494 -12.69 14.64 -10.54
N GLY A 495 -13.76 15.45 -10.62
CA GLY A 495 -14.52 16.04 -9.51
C GLY A 495 -15.31 15.05 -8.65
N SER A 496 -14.62 14.10 -8.00
CA SER A 496 -15.18 13.20 -6.99
C SER A 496 -14.40 13.35 -5.68
N GLY A 497 -14.38 14.58 -5.13
CA GLY A 497 -13.95 14.80 -3.76
C GLY A 497 -15.03 14.30 -2.78
N PRO A 498 -14.67 13.68 -1.65
CA PRO A 498 -15.64 13.39 -0.59
C PRO A 498 -16.26 14.69 -0.06
N PRO A 499 -17.53 14.66 0.38
CA PRO A 499 -18.18 15.86 0.92
C PRO A 499 -17.39 16.41 2.13
N PRO A 500 -17.41 17.73 2.34
CA PRO A 500 -16.74 18.36 3.47
C PRO A 500 -17.28 17.78 4.79
N MET A 501 -16.38 17.49 5.73
CA MET A 501 -16.77 17.06 7.08
C MET A 501 -17.63 18.16 7.74
N PRO A 502 -18.68 17.78 8.49
CA PRO A 502 -19.42 18.73 9.30
C PRO A 502 -18.50 19.36 10.36
N PRO A 503 -18.72 20.64 10.72
CA PRO A 503 -17.90 21.31 11.72
C PRO A 503 -17.99 20.57 13.07
N LEU A 504 -16.83 20.32 13.68
CA LEU A 504 -16.73 19.81 15.04
C LEU A 504 -17.44 20.78 16.01
N PRO A 505 -18.22 20.28 16.98
CA PRO A 505 -18.80 21.12 18.00
C PRO A 505 -17.70 21.78 18.82
N THR A 506 -17.82 23.09 19.00
CA THR A 506 -16.96 23.92 19.83
C THR A 506 -17.02 23.38 21.27
N GLN A 507 -15.90 22.87 21.78
CA GLN A 507 -15.78 22.56 23.20
C GLN A 507 -15.74 23.88 23.99
N GLU A 508 -16.78 24.14 24.76
CA GLU A 508 -16.76 25.18 25.78
C GLU A 508 -15.79 24.81 26.92
N PRO A 509 -15.08 25.80 27.50
CA PRO A 509 -14.09 25.54 28.54
C PRO A 509 -14.78 25.22 29.88
N TYR A 510 -14.39 24.09 30.48
CA TYR A 510 -14.79 23.70 31.82
C TYR A 510 -14.34 24.74 32.86
N GLY A 511 -15.32 25.43 33.45
CA GLY A 511 -15.16 26.29 34.62
C GLY A 511 -15.32 25.53 35.94
N SER A 512 -14.64 26.06 36.95
CA SER A 512 -14.41 25.49 38.28
C SER A 512 -15.51 25.76 39.33
N SER A 513 -15.74 24.77 40.20
CA SER A 513 -16.09 24.82 41.64
C SER A 513 -17.27 25.68 42.16
N SER A 514 -18.29 25.03 42.75
CA SER A 514 -18.49 24.98 44.22
C SER A 514 -19.80 24.26 44.66
N PRO A 515 -19.89 23.76 45.91
CA PRO A 515 -20.96 22.86 46.38
C PRO A 515 -21.95 23.53 47.35
N ALA A 516 -23.22 23.09 47.36
CA ALA A 516 -24.09 22.94 48.55
C ALA A 516 -25.57 22.68 48.18
N GLY A 517 -26.20 21.67 48.82
CA GLY A 517 -27.66 21.62 49.05
C GLY A 517 -28.39 20.36 48.53
N PRO A 518 -29.04 19.56 49.41
CA PRO A 518 -29.89 18.42 49.05
C PRO A 518 -31.40 18.74 49.22
N PRO A 519 -32.33 17.77 49.07
CA PRO A 519 -33.01 17.40 47.82
C PRO A 519 -34.51 17.79 47.83
N ALA A 520 -35.13 17.94 46.65
CA ALA A 520 -36.59 17.96 46.51
C ALA A 520 -37.04 17.09 45.34
N ALA A 521 -38.06 16.27 45.61
CA ALA A 521 -38.66 15.25 44.74
C ALA A 521 -39.52 15.87 43.61
N PRO A 522 -39.95 15.07 42.61
CA PRO A 522 -40.34 15.57 41.29
C PRO A 522 -41.82 15.95 41.22
N ALA A 523 -42.11 17.05 40.52
CA ALA A 523 -43.44 17.38 40.03
C ALA A 523 -43.47 17.14 38.52
N TYR A 524 -44.24 16.13 38.10
CA TYR A 524 -44.77 16.04 36.73
C TYR A 524 -45.67 17.25 36.46
N PRO A 525 -45.71 17.72 35.21
CA PRO A 525 -47.03 17.87 34.61
C PRO A 525 -47.13 17.28 33.21
N ASP A 526 -48.28 16.65 33.01
CA ASP A 526 -48.88 16.17 31.78
C ASP A 526 -48.98 17.27 30.71
N GLY A 527 -48.77 16.86 29.46
CA GLY A 527 -49.13 17.66 28.29
C GLY A 527 -48.65 17.01 26.98
N PRO A 528 -49.55 16.52 26.11
CA PRO A 528 -49.16 15.91 24.84
C PRO A 528 -48.71 16.98 23.82
N PRO A 529 -47.61 16.77 23.08
CA PRO A 529 -47.19 17.69 22.04
C PRO A 529 -48.04 17.55 20.74
N PRO A 530 -48.28 18.65 20.01
CA PRO A 530 -48.95 18.62 18.71
C PRO A 530 -48.07 18.01 17.59
N PRO A 531 -48.67 17.58 16.46
CA PRO A 531 -47.97 16.84 15.42
C PRO A 531 -46.96 17.70 14.65
N PHE A 532 -45.79 17.10 14.41
CA PHE A 532 -44.69 17.65 13.62
C PHE A 532 -45.09 17.90 12.16
N ALA A 533 -44.94 19.15 11.72
CA ALA A 533 -44.78 19.50 10.32
C ALA A 533 -43.37 19.07 9.87
N GLY A 534 -43.31 18.05 9.01
CA GLY A 534 -42.07 17.60 8.40
C GLY A 534 -41.64 18.52 7.27
N ASN A 535 -40.61 19.32 7.49
CA ASN A 535 -39.81 19.93 6.42
C ASN A 535 -38.57 19.05 6.19
N SER A 536 -38.63 18.22 5.16
CA SER A 536 -37.48 17.47 4.65
C SER A 536 -36.75 18.29 3.57
N PRO A 537 -35.42 18.47 3.65
CA PRO A 537 -34.66 19.17 2.63
C PRO A 537 -34.08 18.15 1.64
N TYR A 538 -34.81 17.85 0.58
CA TYR A 538 -34.25 17.21 -0.61
C TYR A 538 -34.63 18.01 -1.86
N PRO A 539 -33.69 18.38 -2.74
CA PRO A 539 -34.02 18.94 -4.04
C PRO A 539 -34.59 17.85 -4.97
N PRO A 540 -35.44 18.21 -5.96
CA PRO A 540 -36.02 17.26 -6.89
C PRO A 540 -34.95 16.75 -7.87
N ALA A 541 -34.99 15.45 -8.15
CA ALA A 541 -34.27 14.85 -9.25
C ALA A 541 -35.10 15.00 -10.54
N ASP A 542 -34.49 15.57 -11.58
CA ASP A 542 -34.99 15.50 -12.94
C ASP A 542 -34.92 14.05 -13.43
N SER A 543 -36.08 13.49 -13.78
CA SER A 543 -36.20 12.11 -14.28
C SER A 543 -37.12 12.04 -15.50
N ASP A 544 -36.53 12.19 -16.69
CA ASP A 544 -37.13 11.78 -17.98
C ASP A 544 -36.94 10.26 -18.17
N GLY A 545 -37.64 9.48 -17.35
CA GLY A 545 -37.74 8.02 -17.50
C GLY A 545 -39.20 7.59 -17.59
N PRO A 546 -39.55 6.61 -18.45
CA PRO A 546 -40.92 6.11 -18.54
C PRO A 546 -41.37 5.51 -17.19
N PRO A 547 -42.64 5.69 -16.79
CA PRO A 547 -43.12 5.26 -15.49
C PRO A 547 -43.06 3.74 -15.33
N PRO A 548 -42.78 3.24 -14.12
CA PRO A 548 -42.77 1.80 -13.85
C PRO A 548 -44.17 1.19 -14.05
N PRO A 549 -44.27 -0.08 -14.48
CA PRO A 549 -45.54 -0.76 -14.64
C PRO A 549 -46.26 -0.94 -13.29
N PRO A 550 -47.60 -0.94 -13.28
CA PRO A 550 -48.38 -1.08 -12.06
C PRO A 550 -48.17 -2.46 -11.39
N PRO A 551 -48.26 -2.54 -10.05
CA PRO A 551 -48.11 -3.79 -9.33
C PRO A 551 -49.25 -4.77 -9.66
N PRO A 552 -48.98 -6.08 -9.68
CA PRO A 552 -50.02 -7.09 -9.92
C PRO A 552 -51.05 -7.10 -8.78
N PRO A 553 -52.33 -7.41 -9.07
CA PRO A 553 -53.38 -7.46 -8.06
C PRO A 553 -53.10 -8.57 -7.04
N PRO A 554 -53.54 -8.41 -5.77
CA PRO A 554 -53.37 -9.43 -4.75
C PRO A 554 -54.16 -10.71 -5.12
N PRO A 555 -53.63 -11.89 -4.80
CA PRO A 555 -54.31 -13.15 -5.05
C PRO A 555 -55.54 -13.30 -4.15
N TYR A 556 -56.66 -13.76 -4.73
CA TYR A 556 -57.87 -14.17 -4.01
C TYR A 556 -57.70 -15.56 -3.39
#